data_AF-A0A813YWH2-F1
#
_entry.id   AF-A0A813YWH2-F1
#
_cell.length_a   1.000
_cell.length_b   1.000
_cell.length_c   1.000
_cell.angle_alpha   90.00
_cell.angle_beta   90.00
_cell.angle_gamma   90.00
#
_symmetry.space_group_name_H-M   'P 1'
#
loop_
_entity.id
_entity.type
_entity.pdbx_description
1 polymer ?
#
loop_
_entity_poly.entity_id
_entity_poly.type
_entity_poly.pdbx_seq_one_letter_code
_entity_poly.pdbx_strand_id
1 'polypeptide(L)'
;MATSIAINYRLLESIRDEPKRMLVPISGYEKVTVKSLEDACEPIKDLLDYQLKGYTTVAKMNSSDPPDKLTQDESASIHLYTMEWEEHENSLYMKLNQTLRLADRLKLKPWFKYLKLFLTAFFKLPPSKDTLVWRGVREDLSALYPKGKEFAWWAFSSCSTSIDVLESPNYLGKSGTRTIFSIQTNSGKLIRAHSYFDNEDEILLPPGIYLKVVGSLNSGNGLHIIHLQEIEPPYKMLADPFDPSELKNALPPAKPQPYTVNPQKEEYNPSTSELKPVLSPTKPPSYTVNLQKQEKYSSSTSVISKPSFEKEAIPLYLEKPTSVAPKKQSPYSDKKLIDSREYTFTN
;
A
#
# COMPACT_ATOMS: atom_id res chain seq x y z
N MET A 1 -13.26 -13.91 23.11
CA MET A 1 -12.61 -12.61 22.86
C MET A 1 -12.78 -12.31 21.37
N ALA A 2 -13.52 -11.27 21.02
CA ALA A 2 -13.66 -10.88 19.62
C ALA A 2 -12.29 -10.39 19.14
N THR A 3 -11.71 -11.08 18.16
CA THR A 3 -10.52 -10.64 17.46
C THR A 3 -10.85 -9.28 16.86
N SER A 4 -10.29 -8.21 17.44
CA SER A 4 -10.25 -6.91 16.77
C SER A 4 -9.43 -7.12 15.50
N ILE A 5 -10.11 -7.40 14.39
CA ILE A 5 -9.46 -7.46 13.07
C ILE A 5 -9.00 -6.02 12.81
N ALA A 6 -7.70 -5.80 12.98
CA ALA A 6 -7.08 -4.49 12.86
C ALA A 6 -7.42 -3.89 11.49
N ILE A 7 -7.80 -2.61 11.47
CA ILE A 7 -7.96 -1.86 10.22
C ILE A 7 -6.58 -1.78 9.56
N ASN A 8 -6.46 -2.28 8.32
CA ASN A 8 -5.22 -2.16 7.57
C ASN A 8 -5.14 -0.78 6.90
N TYR A 9 -4.66 0.20 7.66
CA TYR A 9 -4.60 1.59 7.22
C TYR A 9 -3.70 1.79 5.99
N ARG A 10 -2.73 0.91 5.71
CA ARG A 10 -1.88 0.98 4.49
C ARG A 10 -2.68 0.91 3.20
N LEU A 11 -3.71 0.05 3.18
CA LEU A 11 -4.58 -0.11 2.01
C LEU A 11 -5.50 1.09 1.80
N LEU A 12 -5.64 1.95 2.82
CA LEU A 12 -6.51 3.13 2.83
C LEU A 12 -5.75 4.47 2.86
N GLU A 13 -4.42 4.44 2.96
CA GLU A 13 -3.60 5.64 3.07
C GLU A 13 -3.90 6.60 1.92
N SER A 14 -4.16 7.87 2.25
CA SER A 14 -4.42 8.89 1.25
C SER A 14 -3.20 9.03 0.32
N ILE A 15 -3.49 9.18 -0.97
CA ILE A 15 -2.50 9.49 -2.00
C ILE A 15 -2.65 10.94 -2.49
N ARG A 16 -3.45 11.75 -1.80
CA ARG A 16 -3.64 13.17 -2.11
C ARG A 16 -2.36 13.98 -1.98
N ASP A 17 -1.50 13.57 -1.05
CA ASP A 17 -0.22 14.22 -0.76
C ASP A 17 0.90 13.81 -1.72
N GLU A 18 0.59 12.98 -2.73
CA GLU A 18 1.53 12.73 -3.81
C GLU A 18 1.92 14.05 -4.52
N PRO A 19 3.23 14.28 -4.74
CA PRO A 19 3.72 15.45 -5.44
C PRO A 19 3.02 15.66 -6.78
N LYS A 20 2.49 16.87 -6.98
CA LYS A 20 1.87 17.28 -8.26
C LYS A 20 2.88 17.56 -9.37
N ARG A 21 4.16 17.26 -9.15
CA ARG A 21 5.28 17.47 -10.07
C ARG A 21 6.20 16.26 -10.03
N MET A 22 6.93 16.07 -11.13
CA MET A 22 8.02 15.09 -11.16
C MET A 22 9.16 15.52 -10.24
N LEU A 23 9.72 14.56 -9.52
CA LEU A 23 10.83 14.74 -8.60
C LEU A 23 12.07 14.01 -9.11
N VAL A 24 13.24 14.39 -8.62
CA VAL A 24 14.47 13.66 -8.95
C VAL A 24 14.43 12.21 -8.42
N PRO A 25 15.18 11.28 -9.03
CA PRO A 25 15.14 9.86 -8.66
C PRO A 25 15.41 9.58 -7.19
N ILE A 26 14.81 8.51 -6.66
CA ILE A 26 15.16 7.95 -5.36
C ILE A 26 16.47 7.17 -5.56
N SER A 27 17.57 7.71 -5.03
CA SER A 27 18.93 7.19 -5.24
C SER A 27 19.84 7.55 -4.07
N GLY A 28 21.04 6.97 -4.04
CA GLY A 28 22.04 7.08 -2.99
C GLY A 28 22.04 5.90 -2.01
N TYR A 29 20.89 5.24 -1.81
CA TYR A 29 20.81 4.05 -0.94
C TYR A 29 21.49 2.83 -1.56
N GLU A 30 21.55 2.73 -2.89
CA GLU A 30 22.15 1.59 -3.60
C GLU A 30 23.65 1.46 -3.28
N LYS A 31 24.30 2.59 -2.99
CA LYS A 31 25.72 2.69 -2.63
C LYS A 31 26.02 2.21 -1.21
N VAL A 32 24.99 2.00 -0.40
CA VAL A 32 25.11 1.49 0.96
C VAL A 32 25.19 -0.04 0.91
N THR A 33 26.06 -0.63 1.73
CA THR A 33 26.12 -2.09 1.90
C THR A 33 24.88 -2.57 2.65
N VAL A 34 24.34 -3.73 2.28
CA VAL A 34 23.26 -4.38 3.03
C VAL A 34 23.74 -4.65 4.47
N LYS A 35 22.87 -4.45 5.45
CA LYS A 35 23.13 -4.59 6.90
C LYS A 35 22.06 -5.44 7.55
N SER A 36 22.26 -5.83 8.81
CA SER A 36 21.18 -6.44 9.60
C SER A 36 20.03 -5.46 9.80
N LEU A 37 18.86 -5.96 10.19
CA LEU A 37 17.69 -5.10 10.42
C LEU A 37 17.95 -4.04 11.51
N GLU A 38 18.66 -4.39 12.58
CA GLU A 38 19.00 -3.47 13.66
C GLU A 38 19.91 -2.33 13.17
N ASP A 39 21.01 -2.69 12.49
CA ASP A 39 21.96 -1.74 11.92
C ASP A 39 21.31 -0.83 10.86
N ALA A 40 20.32 -1.37 10.14
CA ALA A 40 19.56 -0.65 9.13
C ALA A 40 18.56 0.35 9.75
N CYS A 41 18.02 0.03 10.93
CA CYS A 41 17.09 0.87 11.68
C CYS A 41 17.80 1.92 12.56
N GLU A 42 19.07 1.72 12.91
CA GLU A 42 19.81 2.63 13.79
C GLU A 42 19.75 4.11 13.39
N PRO A 43 19.91 4.52 12.10
CA PRO A 43 19.89 5.93 11.73
C PRO A 43 18.49 6.58 11.73
N ILE A 44 17.42 5.76 11.77
CA ILE A 44 16.03 6.24 11.76
C ILE A 44 15.40 6.18 13.15
N LYS A 45 16.13 5.73 14.17
CA LYS A 45 15.63 5.61 15.55
C LYS A 45 15.14 6.93 16.13
N ASP A 46 15.75 8.06 15.75
CA ASP A 46 15.38 9.39 16.27
C ASP A 46 14.22 10.01 15.46
N LEU A 47 13.92 9.44 14.28
CA LEU A 47 12.76 9.82 13.45
C LEU A 47 11.50 9.05 13.83
N LEU A 48 11.68 7.92 14.50
CA LEU A 48 10.66 6.99 14.91
C LEU A 48 10.57 6.98 16.44
N ASP A 49 9.42 6.56 16.96
CA ASP A 49 9.20 6.55 18.40
C ASP A 49 10.08 5.51 19.13
N TYR A 50 10.17 5.59 20.46
CA TYR A 50 10.96 4.71 21.34
C TYR A 50 10.65 3.21 21.16
N GLN A 51 9.53 2.88 20.52
CA GLN A 51 9.08 1.51 20.28
C GLN A 51 9.81 0.79 19.13
N LEU A 52 10.59 1.49 18.29
CA LEU A 52 11.24 0.89 17.10
C LEU A 52 11.99 -0.41 17.43
N LYS A 53 12.75 -0.44 18.53
CA LYS A 53 13.50 -1.63 18.96
C LYS A 53 12.59 -2.85 19.21
N GLY A 54 11.42 -2.64 19.81
CA GLY A 54 10.44 -3.69 20.05
C GLY A 54 9.90 -4.25 18.74
N TYR A 55 9.46 -3.37 17.84
CA TYR A 55 8.96 -3.75 16.52
C TYR A 55 10.02 -4.47 15.66
N THR A 56 11.26 -3.97 15.65
CA THR A 56 12.39 -4.64 14.99
C THR A 56 12.61 -6.06 15.53
N THR A 57 12.54 -6.23 16.85
CA THR A 57 12.71 -7.55 17.49
C THR A 57 11.59 -8.51 17.07
N VAL A 58 10.34 -8.07 17.12
CA VAL A 58 9.17 -8.87 16.70
C VAL A 58 9.30 -9.27 15.22
N ALA A 59 9.60 -8.31 14.35
CA ALA A 59 9.75 -8.56 12.92
C ALA A 59 10.83 -9.61 12.61
N LYS A 60 11.96 -9.55 13.32
CA LYS A 60 13.06 -10.49 13.14
C LYS A 60 12.72 -11.89 13.62
N MET A 61 12.08 -12.02 14.80
CA MET A 61 11.66 -13.31 15.35
C MET A 61 10.64 -14.01 14.44
N ASN A 62 9.70 -13.26 13.85
CA ASN A 62 8.71 -13.78 12.92
C ASN A 62 9.24 -14.09 11.51
N SER A 63 10.53 -13.87 11.25
CA SER A 63 11.16 -14.04 9.92
C SER A 63 12.31 -15.05 9.95
N SER A 64 12.32 -16.00 10.88
CA SER A 64 13.47 -16.87 11.16
C SER A 64 13.82 -17.89 10.06
N ASP A 65 12.85 -18.26 9.21
CA ASP A 65 13.05 -19.16 8.06
C ASP A 65 12.18 -18.69 6.88
N PRO A 66 12.57 -17.59 6.21
CA PRO A 66 11.73 -16.97 5.22
C PRO A 66 11.82 -17.71 3.87
N PRO A 67 10.72 -17.76 3.09
CA PRO A 67 10.75 -18.29 1.74
C PRO A 67 11.49 -17.36 0.76
N ASP A 68 11.41 -17.69 -0.53
CA ASP A 68 11.89 -16.84 -1.63
C ASP A 68 13.39 -16.50 -1.61
N LYS A 69 14.18 -17.32 -0.88
CA LYS A 69 15.62 -17.17 -0.70
C LYS A 69 16.02 -15.83 -0.10
N LEU A 70 15.12 -15.21 0.65
CA LEU A 70 15.45 -14.04 1.44
C LEU A 70 16.29 -14.46 2.66
N THR A 71 17.13 -13.57 3.13
CA THR A 71 17.70 -13.69 4.47
C THR A 71 16.65 -13.32 5.52
N GLN A 72 16.86 -13.72 6.78
CA GLN A 72 16.00 -13.31 7.89
C GLN A 72 15.86 -11.79 7.96
N ASP A 73 16.95 -11.03 7.87
CA ASP A 73 16.92 -9.56 7.94
C ASP A 73 16.16 -8.93 6.76
N GLU A 74 16.29 -9.50 5.55
CA GLU A 74 15.55 -9.06 4.37
C GLU A 74 14.04 -9.27 4.54
N SER A 75 13.62 -10.48 4.92
CA SER A 75 12.20 -10.76 5.19
C SER A 75 11.67 -9.90 6.35
N ALA A 76 12.45 -9.76 7.42
CA ALA A 76 12.08 -8.99 8.60
C ALA A 76 11.91 -7.49 8.27
N SER A 77 12.61 -6.95 7.28
CA SER A 77 12.39 -5.57 6.82
C SER A 77 11.01 -5.39 6.16
N ILE A 78 10.53 -6.38 5.39
CA ILE A 78 9.18 -6.37 4.82
C ILE A 78 8.14 -6.53 5.93
N HIS A 79 8.40 -7.43 6.88
CA HIS A 79 7.53 -7.64 8.03
C HIS A 79 7.41 -6.36 8.85
N LEU A 80 8.51 -5.69 9.18
CA LEU A 80 8.53 -4.45 9.94
C LEU A 80 7.76 -3.32 9.24
N TYR A 81 7.92 -3.18 7.92
CA TYR A 81 7.16 -2.20 7.13
C TYR A 81 5.64 -2.45 7.22
N THR A 82 5.22 -3.71 7.27
CA THR A 82 3.80 -4.09 7.31
C THR A 82 3.21 -4.12 8.73
N MET A 83 3.96 -3.80 9.77
CA MET A 83 3.40 -3.68 11.12
C MET A 83 2.61 -2.38 11.28
N GLU A 84 1.42 -2.47 11.86
CA GLU A 84 0.72 -1.30 12.39
C GLU A 84 1.20 -1.04 13.82
N TRP A 85 1.61 0.19 14.11
CA TRP A 85 2.06 0.59 15.43
C TRP A 85 0.87 1.10 16.26
N GLU A 86 1.05 1.19 17.57
CA GLU A 86 -0.01 1.69 18.47
C GLU A 86 -0.51 3.07 18.05
N GLU A 87 0.42 3.98 17.75
CA GLU A 87 0.11 5.25 17.11
C GLU A 87 0.32 5.14 15.60
N HIS A 88 -0.78 5.07 14.86
CA HIS A 88 -0.79 4.88 13.40
C HIS A 88 0.15 5.83 12.65
N GLU A 89 0.12 7.13 12.98
CA GLU A 89 0.94 8.16 12.32
C GLU A 89 2.45 7.98 12.55
N ASN A 90 2.83 7.15 13.53
CA ASN A 90 4.20 6.82 13.87
C ASN A 90 4.66 5.47 13.32
N SER A 91 3.75 4.67 12.74
CA SER A 91 4.09 3.45 12.01
C SER A 91 5.22 3.71 11.00
N LEU A 92 6.18 2.79 10.93
CA LEU A 92 7.38 2.95 10.08
C LEU A 92 7.01 3.22 8.62
N TYR A 93 6.02 2.50 8.07
CA TYR A 93 5.59 2.71 6.68
C TYR A 93 5.03 4.12 6.47
N MET A 94 4.30 4.68 7.45
CA MET A 94 3.73 6.03 7.35
C MET A 94 4.85 7.06 7.23
N LYS A 95 5.83 7.02 8.14
CA LYS A 95 6.96 7.96 8.13
C LYS A 95 7.83 7.78 6.89
N LEU A 96 8.06 6.54 6.44
CA LEU A 96 8.81 6.27 5.23
C LEU A 96 8.08 6.81 3.98
N ASN A 97 6.81 6.48 3.81
CA ASN A 97 5.99 6.92 2.67
C ASN A 97 5.87 8.45 2.63
N GLN A 98 5.66 9.10 3.78
CA GLN A 98 5.72 10.56 3.89
C GLN A 98 7.08 11.11 3.42
N THR A 99 8.19 10.51 3.85
CA THR A 99 9.54 10.95 3.47
C THR A 99 9.80 10.75 1.97
N LEU A 100 9.32 9.66 1.38
CA LEU A 100 9.45 9.36 -0.06
C LEU A 100 8.73 10.39 -0.94
N ARG A 101 7.61 10.95 -0.46
CA ARG A 101 6.87 12.02 -1.13
C ARG A 101 7.56 13.39 -1.04
N LEU A 102 8.55 13.59 -0.17
CA LEU A 102 9.24 14.87 -0.05
C LEU A 102 10.10 15.17 -1.27
N ALA A 103 9.97 16.38 -1.81
CA ALA A 103 10.80 16.86 -2.91
C ALA A 103 12.29 16.96 -2.54
N ASP A 104 12.59 17.26 -1.26
CA ASP A 104 13.95 17.30 -0.73
C ASP A 104 14.45 15.86 -0.46
N ARG A 105 15.20 15.30 -1.42
CA ARG A 105 15.78 13.96 -1.30
C ARG A 105 16.82 13.84 -0.19
N LEU A 106 17.35 14.94 0.36
CA LEU A 106 18.27 14.87 1.48
C LEU A 106 17.58 14.30 2.73
N LYS A 107 16.26 14.46 2.85
CA LYS A 107 15.46 13.89 3.95
C LYS A 107 15.39 12.37 3.92
N LEU A 108 15.70 11.72 2.80
CA LEU A 108 15.77 10.27 2.70
C LEU A 108 17.10 9.69 3.21
N LYS A 109 18.15 10.50 3.43
CA LYS A 109 19.46 10.01 3.85
C LYS A 109 19.44 9.12 5.10
N PRO A 110 18.70 9.45 6.18
CA PRO A 110 18.59 8.55 7.35
C PRO A 110 18.02 7.18 6.98
N TRP A 111 17.10 7.13 6.01
CA TRP A 111 16.45 5.91 5.56
C TRP A 111 17.32 5.04 4.64
N PHE A 112 18.48 5.48 4.17
CA PHE A 112 19.23 4.77 3.14
C PHE A 112 19.62 3.33 3.54
N LYS A 113 19.99 3.08 4.80
CA LYS A 113 20.31 1.72 5.23
C LYS A 113 19.07 0.83 5.24
N TYR A 114 17.95 1.34 5.75
CA TYR A 114 16.67 0.64 5.74
C TYR A 114 16.17 0.38 4.32
N LEU A 115 16.15 1.41 3.46
CA LEU A 115 15.78 1.30 2.05
C LEU A 115 16.66 0.32 1.30
N LYS A 116 17.97 0.31 1.55
CA LYS A 116 18.88 -0.68 0.96
C LYS A 116 18.48 -2.09 1.33
N LEU A 117 18.23 -2.38 2.61
CA LEU A 117 17.82 -3.71 3.07
C LEU A 117 16.45 -4.10 2.48
N PHE A 118 15.46 -3.22 2.63
CA PHE A 118 14.09 -3.44 2.17
C PHE A 118 14.01 -3.64 0.66
N LEU A 119 14.62 -2.75 -0.12
CA LEU A 119 14.57 -2.85 -1.58
C LEU A 119 15.39 -4.05 -2.08
N THR A 120 16.46 -4.44 -1.37
CA THR A 120 17.15 -5.69 -1.69
C THR A 120 16.20 -6.88 -1.57
N ALA A 121 15.45 -6.96 -0.46
CA ALA A 121 14.42 -7.99 -0.26
C ALA A 121 13.32 -7.92 -1.34
N PHE A 122 12.74 -6.74 -1.55
CA PHE A 122 11.65 -6.51 -2.50
C PHE A 122 12.01 -6.89 -3.94
N PHE A 123 13.21 -6.54 -4.40
CA PHE A 123 13.66 -6.83 -5.77
C PHE A 123 14.05 -8.31 -5.98
N LYS A 124 14.34 -9.06 -4.91
CA LYS A 124 14.52 -10.52 -4.97
C LYS A 124 13.20 -11.27 -5.15
N LEU A 125 12.09 -10.70 -4.68
CA LEU A 125 10.78 -11.33 -4.84
C LEU A 125 10.37 -11.42 -6.32
N PRO A 126 9.73 -12.52 -6.74
CA PRO A 126 9.17 -12.59 -8.09
C PRO A 126 8.08 -11.53 -8.29
N PRO A 127 7.92 -10.98 -9.51
CA PRO A 127 6.72 -10.23 -9.85
C PRO A 127 5.45 -11.03 -9.52
N SER A 128 4.40 -10.35 -9.07
CA SER A 128 3.09 -10.96 -8.88
C SER A 128 2.58 -11.56 -10.19
N LYS A 129 1.87 -12.70 -10.08
CA LYS A 129 1.14 -13.27 -11.23
C LYS A 129 -0.09 -12.44 -11.56
N ASP A 130 -0.67 -11.80 -10.54
CA ASP A 130 -1.81 -10.91 -10.69
C ASP A 130 -1.32 -9.54 -11.14
N THR A 131 -1.60 -9.20 -12.40
CA THR A 131 -1.22 -7.91 -12.99
C THR A 131 -2.29 -6.84 -12.80
N LEU A 132 -3.50 -7.21 -12.39
CA LEU A 132 -4.57 -6.27 -12.05
C LEU A 132 -4.76 -6.24 -10.54
N VAL A 133 -4.52 -5.09 -9.93
CA VAL A 133 -4.61 -4.90 -8.48
C VAL A 133 -5.51 -3.73 -8.13
N TRP A 134 -5.98 -3.72 -6.88
CA TRP A 134 -6.99 -2.78 -6.39
C TRP A 134 -6.50 -2.01 -5.18
N ARG A 135 -6.76 -0.71 -5.15
CA ARG A 135 -6.50 0.14 -3.98
C ARG A 135 -7.72 1.02 -3.71
N GLY A 136 -8.16 1.09 -2.46
CA GLY A 136 -9.29 1.93 -2.04
C GLY A 136 -8.83 3.11 -1.20
N VAL A 137 -9.41 4.29 -1.41
CA VAL A 137 -9.21 5.45 -0.53
C VAL A 137 -10.55 6.10 -0.18
N ARG A 138 -10.70 6.56 1.06
CA ARG A 138 -11.97 7.13 1.59
C ARG A 138 -12.12 8.62 1.29
N GLU A 139 -11.94 8.99 0.02
CA GLU A 139 -12.07 10.35 -0.48
C GLU A 139 -12.33 10.35 -2.00
N ASP A 140 -12.82 11.47 -2.54
CA ASP A 140 -12.92 11.70 -3.98
C ASP A 140 -11.59 12.27 -4.48
N LEU A 141 -10.91 11.51 -5.35
CA LEU A 141 -9.69 11.92 -6.01
C LEU A 141 -9.88 12.14 -7.51
N SER A 142 -11.09 11.99 -8.06
CA SER A 142 -11.35 12.02 -9.50
C SER A 142 -10.80 13.27 -10.19
N ALA A 143 -10.89 14.44 -9.55
CA ALA A 143 -10.35 15.69 -10.06
C ALA A 143 -8.82 15.70 -10.22
N LEU A 144 -8.08 14.90 -9.44
CA LEU A 144 -6.62 14.81 -9.51
C LEU A 144 -6.14 13.85 -10.61
N TYR A 145 -7.01 13.01 -11.16
CA TYR A 145 -6.67 11.96 -12.11
C TYR A 145 -7.54 12.06 -13.38
N PRO A 146 -7.46 13.16 -14.14
CA PRO A 146 -8.12 13.24 -15.45
C PRO A 146 -7.54 12.20 -16.42
N LYS A 147 -8.39 11.68 -17.30
CA LYS A 147 -8.00 10.71 -18.33
C LYS A 147 -6.80 11.22 -19.15
N GLY A 148 -5.83 10.34 -19.39
CA GLY A 148 -4.61 10.63 -20.14
C GLY A 148 -3.47 11.22 -19.30
N LYS A 149 -3.72 11.64 -18.05
CA LYS A 149 -2.66 12.15 -17.17
C LYS A 149 -1.66 11.04 -16.84
N GLU A 150 -0.38 11.40 -16.90
CA GLU A 150 0.75 10.57 -16.50
C GLU A 150 1.39 11.17 -15.24
N PHE A 151 1.78 10.32 -14.29
CA PHE A 151 2.28 10.74 -12.98
C PHE A 151 3.04 9.60 -12.29
N ALA A 152 3.78 9.93 -11.24
CA ALA A 152 4.44 8.96 -10.37
C ALA A 152 3.73 8.87 -9.02
N TRP A 153 3.67 7.67 -8.45
CA TRP A 153 3.46 7.49 -7.01
C TRP A 153 4.81 7.27 -6.36
N TRP A 154 5.24 8.22 -5.54
CA TRP A 154 6.59 8.25 -4.98
C TRP A 154 6.72 7.38 -3.73
N ALA A 155 5.64 7.15 -3.00
CA ALA A 155 5.61 6.20 -1.89
C ALA A 155 5.39 4.75 -2.38
N PHE A 156 5.67 3.78 -1.51
CA PHE A 156 5.15 2.44 -1.70
C PHE A 156 3.61 2.46 -1.66
N SER A 157 2.97 1.62 -2.47
CA SER A 157 1.51 1.55 -2.51
C SER A 157 1.02 0.13 -2.26
N SER A 158 0.35 -0.09 -1.14
CA SER A 158 -0.30 -1.36 -0.82
C SER A 158 -1.58 -1.52 -1.63
N CYS A 159 -1.77 -2.68 -2.23
CA CYS A 159 -2.92 -3.05 -3.06
C CYS A 159 -3.41 -4.45 -2.70
N SER A 160 -4.64 -4.76 -3.08
CA SER A 160 -5.24 -6.10 -2.96
C SER A 160 -5.38 -6.73 -4.34
N THR A 161 -5.22 -8.06 -4.43
CA THR A 161 -5.60 -8.84 -5.63
C THR A 161 -7.12 -8.99 -5.76
N SER A 162 -7.85 -8.89 -4.65
CA SER A 162 -9.30 -9.05 -4.60
C SER A 162 -10.01 -7.72 -4.40
N ILE A 163 -10.95 -7.41 -5.31
CA ILE A 163 -11.84 -6.26 -5.20
C ILE A 163 -12.84 -6.43 -4.05
N ASP A 164 -13.22 -7.67 -3.72
CA ASP A 164 -14.23 -7.98 -2.71
C ASP A 164 -13.78 -7.52 -1.31
N VAL A 165 -12.47 -7.56 -1.05
CA VAL A 165 -11.86 -7.07 0.19
C VAL A 165 -12.21 -5.60 0.42
N LEU A 166 -12.34 -4.79 -0.64
CA LEU A 166 -12.68 -3.37 -0.53
C LEU A 166 -14.12 -3.15 -0.03
N GLU A 167 -15.03 -4.10 -0.19
CA GLU A 167 -16.39 -3.96 0.34
C GLU A 167 -16.46 -3.94 1.87
N SER A 168 -15.46 -4.49 2.54
CA SER A 168 -15.45 -4.59 4.00
C SER A 168 -15.25 -3.21 4.65
N PRO A 169 -15.99 -2.89 5.73
CA PRO A 169 -15.81 -1.64 6.49
C PRO A 169 -14.43 -1.44 7.10
N ASN A 170 -13.61 -2.50 7.19
CA ASN A 170 -12.23 -2.40 7.65
C ASN A 170 -11.29 -1.90 6.54
N TYR A 171 -11.76 -1.89 5.29
CA TYR A 171 -11.07 -1.35 4.13
C TYR A 171 -11.87 -0.16 3.59
N LEU A 172 -12.44 -0.22 2.39
CA LEU A 172 -13.12 0.93 1.80
C LEU A 172 -14.55 1.09 2.33
N GLY A 173 -15.30 -0.01 2.39
CA GLY A 173 -16.71 -0.01 2.76
C GLY A 173 -17.66 0.38 1.62
N LYS A 174 -18.97 0.30 1.90
CA LYS A 174 -20.04 0.48 0.89
C LYS A 174 -20.64 1.88 0.83
N SER A 175 -20.21 2.80 1.70
CA SER A 175 -20.81 4.13 1.85
C SER A 175 -19.75 5.22 1.99
N GLY A 176 -20.19 6.48 1.92
CA GLY A 176 -19.31 7.65 1.98
C GLY A 176 -18.58 7.94 0.67
N THR A 177 -17.95 9.11 0.58
CA THR A 177 -17.15 9.49 -0.58
C THR A 177 -15.87 8.64 -0.63
N ARG A 178 -15.61 8.00 -1.76
CA ARG A 178 -14.54 7.01 -1.89
C ARG A 178 -14.10 6.82 -3.33
N THR A 179 -12.82 6.47 -3.51
CA THR A 179 -12.21 6.19 -4.80
C THR A 179 -11.61 4.79 -4.79
N ILE A 180 -11.89 4.00 -5.83
CA ILE A 180 -11.22 2.73 -6.13
C ILE A 180 -10.27 2.96 -7.30
N PHE A 181 -9.01 2.60 -7.11
CA PHE A 181 -8.04 2.47 -8.17
C PHE A 181 -7.98 1.03 -8.64
N SER A 182 -8.11 0.85 -9.94
CA SER A 182 -7.90 -0.39 -10.67
C SER A 182 -6.60 -0.23 -11.44
N ILE A 183 -5.57 -1.01 -11.10
CA ILE A 183 -4.20 -0.73 -11.54
C ILE A 183 -3.65 -1.94 -12.28
N GLN A 184 -3.33 -1.77 -13.56
CA GLN A 184 -2.57 -2.75 -14.33
C GLN A 184 -1.07 -2.50 -14.12
N THR A 185 -0.36 -3.48 -13.57
CA THR A 185 1.05 -3.38 -13.16
C THR A 185 1.81 -4.67 -13.41
N ASN A 186 3.09 -4.55 -13.72
CA ASN A 186 4.03 -5.68 -13.83
C ASN A 186 5.11 -5.63 -12.73
N SER A 187 5.18 -4.54 -11.97
CA SER A 187 6.19 -4.32 -10.94
C SER A 187 5.74 -4.70 -9.52
N GLY A 188 4.43 -4.97 -9.32
CA GLY A 188 3.89 -5.36 -8.02
C GLY A 188 4.46 -6.68 -7.49
N LYS A 189 4.69 -6.76 -6.19
CA LYS A 189 5.19 -7.95 -5.49
C LYS A 189 4.16 -8.44 -4.48
N LEU A 190 3.84 -9.72 -4.51
CA LEU A 190 3.07 -10.36 -3.44
C LEU A 190 3.97 -10.53 -2.22
N ILE A 191 3.60 -9.90 -1.10
CA ILE A 191 4.44 -9.87 0.11
C ILE A 191 3.87 -10.69 1.27
N ARG A 192 2.76 -11.41 1.08
CA ARG A 192 2.05 -12.18 2.12
C ARG A 192 2.98 -13.01 3.02
N ALA A 193 3.90 -13.74 2.40
CA ALA A 193 4.81 -14.63 3.12
C ALA A 193 5.86 -13.92 4.00
N HIS A 194 5.98 -12.59 3.85
CA HIS A 194 6.91 -11.75 4.58
C HIS A 194 6.20 -10.62 5.34
N SER A 195 4.86 -10.60 5.34
CA SER A 195 4.04 -9.56 5.96
C SER A 195 3.74 -9.90 7.42
N TYR A 196 3.43 -8.89 8.24
CA TYR A 196 2.79 -9.05 9.54
C TYR A 196 1.36 -9.61 9.41
N PHE A 197 0.71 -9.36 8.27
CA PHE A 197 -0.63 -9.85 7.95
C PHE A 197 -0.53 -11.02 6.96
N ASP A 198 -0.59 -12.24 7.49
CA ASP A 198 -0.42 -13.50 6.73
C ASP A 198 -1.68 -13.94 5.96
N ASN A 199 -2.83 -13.37 6.29
CA ASN A 199 -4.13 -13.70 5.68
C ASN A 199 -4.50 -12.79 4.50
N GLU A 200 -3.62 -11.86 4.12
CA GLU A 200 -3.87 -10.91 3.04
C GLU A 200 -2.96 -11.18 1.85
N ASP A 201 -3.53 -11.23 0.66
CA ASP A 201 -2.76 -11.22 -0.59
C ASP A 201 -2.39 -9.77 -0.95
N GLU A 202 -1.62 -9.13 -0.06
CA GLU A 202 -1.12 -7.75 -0.24
C GLU A 202 -0.11 -7.72 -1.40
N ILE A 203 -0.44 -6.97 -2.45
CA ILE A 203 0.49 -6.61 -3.52
C ILE A 203 1.07 -5.23 -3.21
N LEU A 204 2.39 -5.18 -3.03
CA LEU A 204 3.10 -3.93 -2.80
C LEU A 204 3.70 -3.41 -4.12
N LEU A 205 3.36 -2.18 -4.48
CA LEU A 205 3.95 -1.47 -5.62
C LEU A 205 5.19 -0.68 -5.16
N PRO A 206 6.26 -0.63 -5.97
CA PRO A 206 7.49 0.07 -5.61
C PRO A 206 7.30 1.60 -5.63
N PRO A 207 8.14 2.34 -4.88
CA PRO A 207 8.15 3.79 -4.93
C PRO A 207 8.66 4.28 -6.29
N GLY A 208 8.07 5.38 -6.75
CA GLY A 208 8.37 5.95 -8.06
C GLY A 208 7.73 5.20 -9.24
N ILE A 209 6.76 4.31 -9.00
CA ILE A 209 5.99 3.67 -10.08
C ILE A 209 5.31 4.74 -10.94
N TYR A 210 5.43 4.60 -12.26
CA TYR A 210 4.92 5.58 -13.23
C TYR A 210 3.65 5.06 -13.91
N LEU A 211 2.58 5.85 -13.82
CA LEU A 211 1.22 5.43 -14.07
C LEU A 211 0.53 6.42 -15.01
N LYS A 212 -0.38 5.89 -15.82
CA LYS A 212 -1.26 6.65 -16.71
C LYS A 212 -2.72 6.40 -16.37
N VAL A 213 -3.52 7.46 -16.32
CA VAL A 213 -4.98 7.33 -16.22
C VAL A 213 -5.54 6.89 -17.57
N VAL A 214 -6.03 5.65 -17.66
CA VAL A 214 -6.63 5.12 -18.89
C VAL A 214 -8.14 5.32 -18.94
N GLY A 215 -8.80 5.46 -17.79
CA GLY A 215 -10.23 5.72 -17.70
C GLY A 215 -10.68 6.08 -16.29
N SER A 216 -11.90 6.59 -16.18
CA SER A 216 -12.54 6.92 -14.91
C SER A 216 -14.06 6.79 -15.01
N LEU A 217 -14.71 6.39 -13.94
CA LEU A 217 -16.17 6.26 -13.83
C LEU A 217 -16.63 6.89 -12.51
N ASN A 218 -17.68 7.71 -12.57
CA ASN A 218 -18.48 8.06 -11.39
C ASN A 218 -19.65 7.07 -11.33
N SER A 219 -19.62 6.17 -10.35
CA SER A 219 -20.62 5.11 -10.19
C SER A 219 -21.83 5.55 -9.36
N GLY A 220 -21.92 6.84 -9.01
CA GLY A 220 -22.92 7.39 -8.11
C GLY A 220 -22.65 7.06 -6.63
N ASN A 221 -23.48 7.60 -5.73
CA ASN A 221 -23.40 7.34 -4.28
C ASN A 221 -22.00 7.57 -3.66
N GLY A 222 -21.28 8.58 -4.17
CA GLY A 222 -19.94 8.95 -3.73
C GLY A 222 -18.83 7.97 -4.13
N LEU A 223 -19.09 6.99 -5.00
CA LEU A 223 -18.08 6.04 -5.49
C LEU A 223 -17.49 6.49 -6.83
N HIS A 224 -16.18 6.67 -6.84
CA HIS A 224 -15.38 6.94 -8.04
C HIS A 224 -14.47 5.75 -8.34
N ILE A 225 -14.34 5.37 -9.60
CA ILE A 225 -13.43 4.32 -10.05
C ILE A 225 -12.45 4.94 -11.04
N ILE A 226 -11.17 4.68 -10.86
CA ILE A 226 -10.08 5.22 -11.68
C ILE A 226 -9.24 4.05 -12.16
N HIS A 227 -9.11 3.92 -13.48
CA HIS A 227 -8.30 2.88 -14.11
C HIS A 227 -6.93 3.45 -14.45
N LEU A 228 -5.89 2.79 -13.93
CA LEU A 228 -4.49 3.12 -14.10
C LEU A 228 -3.76 2.00 -14.82
N GLN A 229 -2.77 2.38 -15.62
CA GLN A 229 -1.85 1.45 -16.24
C GLN A 229 -0.42 1.90 -15.94
N GLU A 230 0.41 0.98 -15.47
CA GLU A 230 1.85 1.16 -15.39
C GLU A 230 2.45 1.31 -16.78
N ILE A 231 3.25 2.35 -16.95
CA ILE A 231 3.93 2.68 -18.20
C ILE A 231 5.41 2.95 -17.93
N GLU A 232 6.23 2.88 -18.97
CA GLU A 232 7.66 3.17 -18.86
C GLU A 232 7.88 4.63 -18.41
N PRO A 233 8.72 4.87 -17.38
CA PRO A 233 8.99 6.23 -16.93
C PRO A 233 9.93 6.98 -17.88
N PRO A 234 9.85 8.32 -17.92
CA PRO A 234 10.74 9.13 -18.77
C PRO A 234 12.22 9.08 -18.35
N TYR A 235 12.51 8.61 -17.14
CA TYR A 235 13.84 8.36 -16.62
C TYR A 235 13.77 7.34 -15.48
N LYS A 236 14.92 6.79 -15.07
CA LYS A 236 14.98 5.83 -13.97
C LYS A 236 14.55 6.48 -12.64
N MET A 237 13.37 6.12 -12.15
CA MET A 237 12.72 6.71 -10.97
C MET A 237 13.32 6.24 -9.65
N LEU A 238 13.78 4.99 -9.62
CA LEU A 238 14.32 4.28 -8.46
C LEU A 238 15.63 3.59 -8.87
N ALA A 239 16.70 3.77 -8.10
CA ALA A 239 17.97 3.08 -8.35
C ALA A 239 17.83 1.55 -8.15
N ASP A 240 18.66 0.74 -8.80
CA ASP A 240 18.63 -0.69 -8.49
C ASP A 240 19.37 -0.94 -7.16
N PRO A 241 18.82 -1.72 -6.23
CA PRO A 241 19.48 -1.99 -4.96
C PRO A 241 20.77 -2.80 -5.13
N PHE A 242 20.96 -3.52 -6.23
CA PHE A 242 22.14 -4.32 -6.56
C PHE A 242 22.18 -4.53 -8.08
N ASP A 243 23.30 -5.03 -8.62
CA ASP A 243 23.35 -5.42 -10.03
C ASP A 243 22.49 -6.67 -10.25
N PRO A 244 21.43 -6.64 -11.10
CA PRO A 244 20.60 -7.80 -11.38
C PRO A 244 21.36 -9.01 -11.91
N SER A 245 22.57 -8.83 -12.46
CA SER A 245 23.45 -9.93 -12.88
C SER A 245 23.83 -10.84 -11.71
N GLU A 246 23.90 -10.31 -10.48
CA GLU A 246 24.20 -11.06 -9.25
C GLU A 246 23.12 -12.11 -8.94
N LEU A 247 21.85 -11.84 -9.29
CA LEU A 247 20.76 -12.81 -9.11
C LEU A 247 20.85 -14.00 -10.08
N LYS A 248 21.40 -13.79 -11.29
CA LYS A 248 21.57 -14.87 -12.28
C LYS A 248 22.65 -15.85 -11.85
N ASN A 249 23.68 -15.38 -11.14
CA ASN A 249 24.78 -16.21 -10.64
C ASN A 249 24.39 -17.01 -9.36
N ALA A 250 23.33 -16.60 -8.66
CA ALA A 250 22.79 -17.28 -7.48
C ALA A 250 21.75 -18.37 -7.80
N LEU A 251 21.32 -18.48 -9.06
CA LEU A 251 20.50 -19.59 -9.55
C LEU A 251 21.46 -20.70 -10.01
N PRO A 252 21.44 -21.91 -9.41
CA PRO A 252 22.14 -23.03 -10.02
C PRO A 252 21.57 -23.20 -11.45
N PRO A 253 22.41 -23.54 -12.45
CA PRO A 253 21.91 -23.83 -13.78
C PRO A 253 20.81 -24.88 -13.63
N ALA A 254 19.64 -24.61 -14.22
CA ALA A 254 18.55 -25.56 -14.25
C ALA A 254 19.11 -26.88 -14.77
N LYS A 255 19.23 -27.89 -13.90
CA LYS A 255 19.61 -29.23 -14.34
C LYS A 255 18.52 -29.65 -15.34
N PRO A 256 18.85 -29.93 -16.61
CA PRO A 256 17.87 -30.50 -17.52
C PRO A 256 17.37 -31.79 -16.88
N GLN A 257 16.09 -31.80 -16.50
CA GLN A 257 15.41 -33.03 -16.14
C GLN A 257 15.39 -33.88 -17.42
N PRO A 258 15.96 -35.09 -17.43
CA PRO A 258 15.87 -35.95 -18.60
C PRO A 258 14.39 -36.26 -18.82
N TYR A 259 13.88 -35.87 -19.99
CA TYR A 259 12.61 -36.35 -20.49
C TYR A 259 12.70 -37.87 -20.65
N THR A 260 12.14 -38.62 -19.70
CA THR A 260 11.85 -40.04 -19.88
C THR A 260 10.69 -40.13 -20.87
N VAL A 261 11.02 -40.39 -22.13
CA VAL A 261 10.06 -40.85 -23.13
C VAL A 261 9.62 -42.25 -22.69
N ASN A 262 8.37 -42.38 -22.22
CA ASN A 262 7.72 -43.68 -22.07
C ASN A 262 7.38 -44.21 -23.49
N PRO A 263 7.96 -45.32 -23.96
CA PRO A 263 7.57 -45.91 -25.22
C PRO A 263 6.47 -46.95 -24.95
N GLN A 264 5.22 -46.50 -24.91
CA GLN A 264 4.09 -47.36 -25.26
C GLN A 264 3.28 -46.63 -26.33
N LYS A 265 3.64 -46.90 -27.58
CA LYS A 265 2.77 -46.69 -28.73
C LYS A 265 1.84 -47.90 -28.79
N GLU A 266 0.55 -47.70 -28.55
CA GLU A 266 -0.47 -48.52 -29.17
C GLU A 266 -0.79 -47.89 -30.54
N GLU A 267 -0.56 -48.67 -31.60
CA GLU A 267 -0.89 -48.32 -32.98
C GLU A 267 -2.41 -48.25 -33.17
N TYR A 268 -2.91 -47.10 -33.63
CA TYR A 268 -4.28 -46.99 -34.15
C TYR A 268 -4.25 -47.11 -35.68
N ASN A 269 -4.92 -48.14 -36.19
CA ASN A 269 -5.05 -48.47 -37.60
C ASN A 269 -6.43 -48.00 -38.12
N PRO A 270 -6.52 -47.22 -39.22
CA PRO A 270 -7.79 -46.67 -39.67
C PRO A 270 -8.40 -47.51 -40.80
N SER A 271 -9.45 -48.30 -40.51
CA SER A 271 -10.33 -48.84 -41.55
C SER A 271 -11.64 -49.36 -40.97
N THR A 272 -12.75 -49.03 -41.68
CA THR A 272 -14.19 -49.35 -41.52
C THR A 272 -15.02 -48.31 -40.72
N SER A 273 -15.69 -47.36 -41.41
CA SER A 273 -17.10 -47.39 -41.89
C SER A 273 -18.11 -47.58 -40.74
N GLU A 274 -19.04 -46.67 -40.43
CA GLU A 274 -20.05 -46.06 -41.30
C GLU A 274 -20.63 -44.74 -40.70
N LEU A 275 -21.12 -43.87 -41.58
CA LEU A 275 -21.88 -42.65 -41.28
C LEU A 275 -23.38 -42.94 -41.11
N LYS A 276 -24.02 -42.28 -40.12
CA LYS A 276 -25.30 -41.48 -40.18
C LYS A 276 -26.05 -41.51 -38.82
N PRO A 277 -26.99 -40.56 -38.55
CA PRO A 277 -26.97 -39.12 -38.81
C PRO A 277 -27.34 -38.26 -37.56
N VAL A 278 -27.17 -36.95 -37.72
CA VAL A 278 -27.43 -35.87 -36.76
C VAL A 278 -28.93 -35.67 -36.47
N LEU A 279 -29.28 -35.44 -35.20
CA LEU A 279 -30.52 -34.79 -34.74
C LEU A 279 -30.15 -33.70 -33.72
N SER A 280 -30.57 -32.47 -33.98
CA SER A 280 -30.51 -31.28 -33.11
C SER A 280 -31.89 -31.01 -32.46
N PRO A 281 -32.05 -30.00 -31.59
CA PRO A 281 -31.44 -29.79 -30.27
C PRO A 281 -32.53 -29.70 -29.16
N THR A 282 -32.22 -30.05 -27.90
CA THR A 282 -33.11 -29.79 -26.76
C THR A 282 -32.43 -28.98 -25.64
N LYS A 283 -33.24 -28.08 -25.07
CA LYS A 283 -32.99 -26.95 -24.16
C LYS A 283 -32.31 -27.34 -22.82
N PRO A 284 -31.50 -26.48 -22.18
CA PRO A 284 -30.87 -26.78 -20.89
C PRO A 284 -31.86 -26.63 -19.70
N PRO A 285 -31.70 -27.42 -18.62
CA PRO A 285 -32.58 -27.38 -17.46
C PRO A 285 -32.20 -26.28 -16.45
N SER A 286 -33.24 -25.68 -15.86
CA SER A 286 -33.21 -24.76 -14.72
C SER A 286 -33.19 -25.54 -13.40
N TYR A 287 -32.33 -25.16 -12.46
CA TYR A 287 -32.35 -25.67 -11.08
C TYR A 287 -32.97 -24.63 -10.14
N THR A 288 -34.04 -25.04 -9.46
CA THR A 288 -34.68 -24.33 -8.34
C THR A 288 -34.44 -25.13 -7.07
N VAL A 289 -33.94 -24.49 -6.01
CA VAL A 289 -33.76 -25.12 -4.69
C VAL A 289 -35.05 -25.00 -3.88
N ASN A 290 -35.55 -26.14 -3.39
CA ASN A 290 -36.71 -26.28 -2.52
C ASN A 290 -36.35 -26.00 -1.05
N LEU A 291 -37.14 -25.15 -0.38
CA LEU A 291 -37.22 -25.03 1.08
C LEU A 291 -38.53 -25.69 1.55
N GLN A 292 -38.44 -26.79 2.30
CA GLN A 292 -39.53 -27.31 3.16
C GLN A 292 -39.18 -26.90 4.59
N LYS A 293 -39.89 -25.99 5.27
CA LYS A 293 -41.27 -25.97 5.83
C LYS A 293 -41.36 -26.60 7.23
N GLN A 294 -41.74 -25.78 8.21
CA GLN A 294 -42.78 -26.00 9.25
C GLN A 294 -42.79 -24.78 10.21
N GLU A 295 -43.70 -23.83 10.04
CA GLU A 295 -45.06 -23.74 10.63
C GLU A 295 -45.10 -23.67 12.18
N LYS A 296 -45.57 -22.55 12.76
CA LYS A 296 -46.81 -22.50 13.57
C LYS A 296 -47.14 -21.13 14.22
N TYR A 297 -48.41 -20.73 14.06
CA TYR A 297 -49.31 -19.90 14.88
C TYR A 297 -49.11 -18.37 15.09
N SER A 298 -49.91 -17.62 14.31
CA SER A 298 -51.04 -16.73 14.69
C SER A 298 -50.98 -15.79 15.92
N SER A 299 -51.15 -14.50 15.59
CA SER A 299 -52.00 -13.46 16.22
C SER A 299 -51.85 -13.13 17.71
N SER A 300 -51.38 -11.91 18.00
CA SER A 300 -52.08 -10.98 18.89
C SER A 300 -51.61 -9.53 18.70
N THR A 301 -52.59 -8.64 18.61
CA THR A 301 -52.46 -7.18 18.58
C THR A 301 -52.09 -6.68 19.97
N SER A 302 -51.08 -5.82 20.09
CA SER A 302 -51.02 -4.85 21.19
C SER A 302 -50.31 -3.58 20.75
N VAL A 303 -51.09 -2.50 20.78
CA VAL A 303 -50.64 -1.11 20.88
C VAL A 303 -49.89 -0.98 22.21
N ILE A 304 -48.68 -0.38 22.23
CA ILE A 304 -48.13 0.39 23.36
C ILE A 304 -46.89 1.19 22.87
N SER A 305 -47.09 2.51 22.89
CA SER A 305 -46.17 3.66 23.04
C SER A 305 -44.66 3.57 22.76
N LYS A 306 -44.23 4.50 21.90
CA LYS A 306 -42.87 5.08 21.82
C LYS A 306 -42.37 5.58 23.18
N PRO A 307 -41.09 5.37 23.53
CA PRO A 307 -40.39 6.25 24.46
C PRO A 307 -39.72 7.41 23.69
N SER A 308 -40.16 8.61 24.05
CA SER A 308 -39.48 9.88 23.84
C SER A 308 -38.09 9.87 24.49
N PHE A 309 -37.04 10.14 23.71
CA PHE A 309 -35.76 10.53 24.25
C PHE A 309 -35.81 12.01 24.64
N GLU A 310 -35.86 12.25 25.95
CA GLU A 310 -35.63 13.56 26.54
C GLU A 310 -34.21 14.04 26.22
N LYS A 311 -34.13 15.31 25.79
CA LYS A 311 -32.89 16.06 25.68
C LYS A 311 -32.47 16.47 27.08
N GLU A 312 -31.48 15.82 27.65
CA GLU A 312 -30.75 16.39 28.78
C GLU A 312 -29.77 17.45 28.27
N ALA A 313 -30.01 18.68 28.74
CA ALA A 313 -29.20 19.84 28.47
C ALA A 313 -27.89 19.77 29.28
N ILE A 314 -26.76 19.83 28.57
CA ILE A 314 -25.45 20.09 29.17
C ILE A 314 -25.33 21.60 29.40
N PRO A 315 -25.04 22.10 30.61
CA PRO A 315 -24.90 23.53 30.83
C PRO A 315 -23.62 24.07 30.18
N LEU A 316 -23.80 24.98 29.21
CA LEU A 316 -22.73 25.84 28.69
C LEU A 316 -22.26 26.79 29.80
N TYR A 317 -21.03 26.60 30.29
CA TYR A 317 -20.30 27.65 30.98
C TYR A 317 -19.76 28.64 29.94
N LEU A 318 -20.35 29.84 29.92
CA LEU A 318 -19.85 31.02 29.23
C LEU A 318 -18.66 31.59 30.02
N GLU A 319 -17.43 31.34 29.58
CA GLU A 319 -16.30 32.17 29.94
C GLU A 319 -16.23 33.39 29.01
N LYS A 320 -16.36 34.58 29.61
CA LYS A 320 -16.26 35.88 28.94
C LYS A 320 -14.80 36.16 28.56
N PRO A 321 -14.50 36.69 27.37
CA PRO A 321 -13.15 37.16 27.06
C PRO A 321 -12.91 38.52 27.75
N THR A 322 -11.96 38.54 28.69
CA THR A 322 -11.41 39.77 29.27
C THR A 322 -10.41 40.40 28.31
N SER A 323 -10.76 41.58 27.79
CA SER A 323 -9.86 42.46 27.08
C SER A 323 -8.90 43.16 28.04
N VAL A 324 -7.59 43.04 27.83
CA VAL A 324 -6.60 43.96 28.42
C VAL A 324 -5.62 44.42 27.34
N ALA A 325 -5.66 45.71 27.07
CA ALA A 325 -4.76 46.43 26.17
C ALA A 325 -3.35 46.61 26.76
N PRO A 326 -2.30 46.80 25.93
CA PRO A 326 -0.93 46.90 26.41
C PRO A 326 -0.61 48.32 26.89
N LYS A 327 -0.01 48.44 28.09
CA LYS A 327 0.64 49.66 28.55
C LYS A 327 2.15 49.63 28.24
N LYS A 328 2.60 50.71 27.60
CA LYS A 328 3.99 51.15 27.44
C LYS A 328 4.69 51.29 28.80
N GLN A 329 5.97 50.93 28.89
CA GLN A 329 7.07 51.84 29.25
C GLN A 329 8.46 51.14 29.27
N SER A 330 9.41 51.80 28.60
CA SER A 330 10.88 51.73 28.70
C SER A 330 11.34 52.37 30.04
N PRO A 331 12.52 52.08 30.67
CA PRO A 331 13.85 52.42 30.13
C PRO A 331 15.05 51.53 30.56
N TYR A 332 16.07 51.39 29.69
CA TYR A 332 17.45 51.85 29.96
C TYR A 332 18.37 51.62 28.75
N SER A 333 19.14 52.66 28.47
CA SER A 333 20.24 52.78 27.51
C SER A 333 21.49 52.05 27.98
N ASP A 334 22.28 51.46 27.05
CA ASP A 334 23.65 51.96 26.84
C ASP A 334 24.32 51.45 25.55
N LYS A 335 25.19 52.33 25.04
CA LYS A 335 25.81 52.39 23.72
C LYS A 335 27.05 51.50 23.55
N LYS A 336 27.30 51.03 22.31
CA LYS A 336 28.54 51.20 21.49
C LYS A 336 28.41 50.34 20.22
N LEU A 337 28.11 50.88 19.03
CA LEU A 337 29.00 51.55 18.05
C LEU A 337 30.29 50.78 17.72
N ILE A 338 30.26 49.96 16.66
CA ILE A 338 31.41 49.70 15.78
C ILE A 338 30.94 49.72 14.32
N ASP A 339 31.28 50.85 13.70
CA ASP A 339 31.65 51.17 12.31
C ASP A 339 31.53 50.10 11.20
N SER A 340 30.73 50.43 10.19
CA SER A 340 30.62 49.78 8.89
C SER A 340 31.47 50.54 7.86
N ARG A 341 32.54 49.91 7.35
CA ARG A 341 33.26 50.45 6.19
C ARG A 341 32.66 49.95 4.88
N GLU A 342 32.45 50.93 4.04
CA GLU A 342 31.95 50.93 2.67
C GLU A 342 32.78 50.03 1.74
N TYR A 343 32.10 49.33 0.83
CA TYR A 343 32.67 48.84 -0.41
C TYR A 343 32.03 49.61 -1.56
N THR A 344 32.77 50.58 -2.10
CA THR A 344 32.49 51.19 -3.40
C THR A 344 33.35 50.55 -4.48
N PHE A 345 32.69 50.26 -5.60
CA PHE A 345 33.22 49.75 -6.87
C PHE A 345 34.07 50.77 -7.65
N THR A 346 34.79 50.25 -8.66
CA THR A 346 35.54 50.84 -9.82
C THR A 346 37.06 50.58 -9.69
N ASN A 347 37.78 50.02 -10.68
CA ASN A 347 37.60 49.84 -12.13
C ASN A 347 38.06 48.46 -12.58
#